data_AF-A0A6M0R7S1-F1
#
_entry.id   AF-A0A6M0R7S1-F1
#
_cell.length_a   1.000
_cell.length_b   1.000
_cell.length_c   1.000
_cell.angle_alpha   90.00
_cell.angle_beta   90.00
_cell.angle_gamma   90.00
#
_symmetry.space_group_name_H-M   'P 1'
#
loop_
_entity.id
_entity.type
_entity.pdbx_description
1 polymer ?
#
loop_
_entity_poly.entity_id
_entity_poly.type
_entity_poly.pdbx_seq_one_letter_code
_entity_poly.pdbx_strand_id
1 'polypeptide(L)'
;MNGEVYPFDDEFMHICLNILSIKGGEKVIRKAIDNMPMATDGIKKLYKQKIGYYKNRYLNVSGCQAYCPRYKCERKRIEMDGLELTKVLNDECNNEGYTMLDIIINRRGNIRKIEDTKLISIKEAREELNKVFNDALLDNDLASIHVIKADAGVGKTEAIKSIDNFNKTVIAYSNHKLGGEISERLSIEDAIYLKDIDITDKGILEECNYYLNIGYYKESHNILKRYMEMLLSKEYEHTTNEELAIEEANRINEFLSKLREFRITTKPILCTHSKMLNLNNKNVDTYVIDEDIVPTLCPTVKLNFHRILVLEQLAVASGNKLLISGLRVLKGCVTSAIENRSIGIKVPAIHYDKKEVVKFIGDNAGCLQENIIDMLSIKFITCDSRGNVVGIIKRNLPKGKLVLHYGGYSRNYFNKNIDKVIKRVKDEAEEVKNIITFKKYKHHFEKEGFNVIATYGACSGIDRYNGQDLIVAGTPHCNDSYYKLMAALIRADAQVVATPEYQNVKRNGFEFYINTFNAELEDSDSELLREIQYYYIESELAQAVGRARLISNDATVHYFASYPLVGSKLAM
;
A
#
# COMPACT_ATOMS: atom_id res chain seq x y z
N MET A 1 -7.09 47.06 57.64
CA MET A 1 -8.01 47.97 56.93
C MET A 1 -7.20 49.06 56.27
N ASN A 2 -7.12 49.03 54.94
CA ASN A 2 -7.11 50.16 54.02
C ASN A 2 -7.03 49.56 52.61
N GLY A 3 -8.16 49.61 51.91
CA GLY A 3 -8.39 48.92 50.64
C GLY A 3 -7.70 49.62 49.48
N GLU A 4 -6.43 49.30 49.26
CA GLU A 4 -5.76 49.53 47.99
C GLU A 4 -5.68 48.20 47.22
N VAL A 5 -6.83 47.70 46.78
CA VAL A 5 -6.87 46.65 45.75
C VAL A 5 -7.81 47.14 44.67
N TYR A 6 -7.31 47.06 43.42
CA TYR A 6 -7.89 47.44 42.13
C TYR A 6 -7.50 48.83 41.59
N PRO A 7 -6.28 48.94 41.00
CA PRO A 7 -6.19 49.44 39.61
C PRO A 7 -5.00 48.88 38.78
N PHE A 8 -4.56 47.64 39.02
CA PHE A 8 -3.53 46.99 38.19
C PHE A 8 -3.78 45.50 37.95
N ASP A 9 -5.04 45.07 38.06
CA ASP A 9 -5.37 43.67 37.82
C ASP A 9 -5.56 43.43 36.32
N ASP A 10 -4.61 42.71 35.71
CA ASP A 10 -4.66 42.31 34.30
C ASP A 10 -5.99 41.60 33.97
N GLU A 11 -6.58 40.90 34.94
CA GLU A 11 -7.88 40.23 34.81
C GLU A 11 -9.01 41.20 34.45
N PHE A 12 -9.07 42.38 35.09
CA PHE A 12 -10.09 43.40 34.81
C PHE A 12 -9.93 43.97 33.41
N MET A 13 -8.69 44.22 32.97
CA MET A 13 -8.40 44.69 31.62
C MET A 13 -8.77 43.66 30.56
N HIS A 14 -8.52 42.36 30.79
CA HIS A 14 -8.89 41.30 29.86
C HIS A 14 -10.40 41.06 29.76
N ILE A 15 -11.15 41.14 30.86
CA ILE A 15 -12.62 41.12 30.83
C ILE A 15 -13.14 42.33 30.03
N CYS A 16 -12.55 43.52 30.24
CA CYS A 16 -12.89 44.70 29.46
C CYS A 16 -12.60 44.51 27.96
N LEU A 17 -11.47 43.91 27.58
CA LEU A 17 -11.15 43.62 26.18
C LEU A 17 -12.13 42.63 25.54
N ASN A 18 -12.56 41.59 26.27
CA ASN A 18 -13.61 40.67 25.80
C ASN A 18 -14.95 41.40 25.63
N ILE A 19 -15.36 42.24 26.58
CA ILE A 19 -16.63 42.99 26.48
C ILE A 19 -16.58 44.05 25.37
N LEU A 20 -15.42 44.66 25.09
CA LEU A 20 -15.22 45.62 23.98
C LEU A 20 -15.53 45.00 22.61
N SER A 21 -15.34 43.68 22.44
CA SER A 21 -15.65 42.97 21.20
C SER A 21 -17.16 42.80 20.93
N ILE A 22 -18.02 43.14 21.90
CA ILE A 22 -19.48 43.01 21.82
C ILE A 22 -20.12 44.37 21.53
N LYS A 23 -21.13 44.41 20.65
CA LYS A 23 -21.87 45.63 20.30
C LYS A 23 -22.45 46.30 21.56
N GLY A 24 -22.02 47.53 21.84
CA GLY A 24 -22.44 48.31 23.02
C GLY A 24 -21.61 48.08 24.28
N GLY A 25 -20.67 47.12 24.28
CA GLY A 25 -19.81 46.80 25.42
C GLY A 25 -18.90 47.95 25.86
N GLU A 26 -18.42 48.77 24.93
CA GLU A 26 -17.63 49.98 25.24
C GLU A 26 -18.38 50.92 26.20
N LYS A 27 -19.69 51.11 25.96
CA LYS A 27 -20.52 52.00 26.80
C LYS A 27 -20.66 51.45 28.22
N VAL A 28 -20.78 50.12 28.34
CA VAL A 28 -20.85 49.42 29.63
C VAL A 28 -19.55 49.59 30.41
N ILE A 29 -18.40 49.38 29.77
CA ILE A 29 -17.09 49.49 30.42
C ILE A 29 -16.80 50.93 30.84
N ARG A 30 -17.07 51.91 29.97
CA ARG A 30 -16.87 53.34 30.31
C ARG A 30 -17.70 53.74 31.52
N LYS A 31 -18.95 53.30 31.59
CA LYS A 31 -19.84 53.53 32.75
C LYS A 31 -19.32 52.84 34.02
N ALA A 32 -18.77 51.63 33.89
CA ALA A 32 -18.17 50.92 35.03
C ALA A 32 -16.93 51.64 35.59
N ILE A 33 -16.06 52.17 34.70
CA ILE A 33 -14.88 52.96 35.10
C ILE A 33 -15.29 54.26 35.80
N ASP A 34 -16.31 54.94 35.29
CA ASP A 34 -16.80 56.19 35.88
C ASP A 34 -17.33 55.99 37.31
N ASN A 35 -17.96 54.84 37.54
CA ASN A 35 -18.55 54.47 38.82
C ASN A 35 -17.59 53.70 39.75
N MET A 36 -16.31 53.55 39.38
CA MET A 36 -15.34 52.78 40.16
C MET A 36 -15.06 53.49 41.50
N PRO A 37 -15.43 52.89 42.65
CA PRO A 37 -15.22 53.51 43.95
C PRO A 37 -13.73 53.54 44.27
N MET A 38 -13.24 54.64 44.86
CA MET A 38 -11.84 54.87 45.25
C MET A 38 -10.82 55.12 44.12
N ALA A 39 -11.24 55.20 42.85
CA ALA A 39 -10.36 55.58 41.74
C ALA A 39 -10.28 57.11 41.56
N THR A 40 -9.06 57.66 41.49
CA THR A 40 -8.85 59.09 41.19
C THR A 40 -9.20 59.42 39.73
N ASP A 41 -9.54 60.68 39.44
CA ASP A 41 -9.87 61.11 38.07
C ASP A 41 -8.72 60.88 37.09
N GLY A 42 -7.47 60.98 37.56
CA GLY A 42 -6.27 60.64 36.78
C GLY A 42 -6.25 59.18 36.35
N ILE A 43 -6.58 58.25 37.27
CA ILE A 43 -6.66 56.82 36.99
C ILE A 43 -7.81 56.54 36.01
N LYS A 44 -9.00 57.10 36.24
CA LYS A 44 -10.15 56.94 35.32
C LYS A 44 -9.84 57.42 33.90
N LYS A 45 -9.13 58.54 33.76
CA LYS A 45 -8.69 59.09 32.46
C LYS A 45 -7.69 58.18 31.76
N LEU A 46 -6.72 57.61 32.50
CA LEU A 46 -5.73 56.67 31.98
C LEU A 46 -6.39 55.39 31.42
N TYR A 47 -7.35 54.81 32.13
CA TYR A 47 -8.11 53.64 31.66
C TYR A 47 -8.90 53.92 30.39
N LYS A 48 -9.59 55.08 30.32
CA LYS A 48 -10.33 55.50 29.13
C LYS A 48 -9.42 55.71 27.91
N GLN A 49 -8.20 56.21 28.12
CA GLN A 49 -7.18 56.34 27.05
C GLN A 49 -6.68 54.98 26.58
N LYS A 50 -6.36 54.06 27.50
CA LYS A 50 -5.93 52.69 27.16
C LYS A 50 -7.01 51.95 26.35
N ILE A 51 -8.28 52.02 26.75
CA ILE A 51 -9.39 51.42 25.99
C ILE A 51 -9.48 51.99 24.57
N GLY A 52 -9.34 53.31 24.41
CA GLY A 52 -9.28 53.94 23.10
C GLY A 52 -8.10 53.45 22.25
N TYR A 53 -6.93 53.29 22.88
CA TYR A 53 -5.73 52.76 22.23
C TYR A 53 -5.93 51.31 21.74
N TYR A 54 -6.51 50.43 22.56
CA TYR A 54 -6.75 49.03 22.20
C TYR A 54 -7.80 48.86 21.09
N LYS A 55 -8.84 49.70 21.08
CA LYS A 55 -9.83 49.76 19.99
C LYS A 55 -9.17 50.18 18.66
N ASN A 56 -8.27 51.18 18.73
CA ASN A 56 -7.39 51.70 17.68
C ASN A 56 -6.67 50.64 16.84
N ARG A 57 -6.16 49.60 17.50
CA ARG A 57 -5.05 48.82 16.96
C ARG A 57 -5.43 47.44 16.43
N TYR A 58 -6.74 47.11 16.37
CA TYR A 58 -7.23 45.78 15.97
C TYR A 58 -6.42 44.64 16.61
N LEU A 59 -6.09 44.77 17.90
CA LEU A 59 -5.52 43.64 18.63
C LEU A 59 -6.66 42.64 18.80
N ASN A 60 -6.72 41.66 17.88
CA ASN A 60 -7.51 40.45 18.05
C ASN A 60 -7.22 39.95 19.46
N VAL A 61 -8.25 39.85 20.29
CA VAL A 61 -8.12 39.40 21.68
C VAL A 61 -7.44 38.03 21.63
N SER A 62 -6.13 37.98 21.90
CA SER A 62 -5.38 36.74 21.87
C SER A 62 -5.66 35.99 23.17
N GLY A 63 -6.13 34.74 23.04
CA GLY A 63 -6.18 33.79 24.15
C GLY A 63 -4.81 33.65 24.82
N CYS A 64 -4.80 33.46 26.14
CA CYS A 64 -3.69 33.88 27.00
C CYS A 64 -2.48 32.92 27.08
N GLN A 65 -1.27 33.50 27.25
CA GLN A 65 -0.06 32.82 27.77
C GLN A 65 0.08 32.88 29.32
N ALA A 66 -0.84 33.50 30.05
CA ALA A 66 -0.80 33.61 31.52
C ALA A 66 -2.05 33.06 32.25
N TYR A 67 -3.21 32.90 31.60
CA TYR A 67 -4.40 32.36 32.28
C TYR A 67 -5.35 31.57 31.38
N CYS A 68 -5.40 30.25 31.62
CA CYS A 68 -6.40 29.35 31.06
C CYS A 68 -7.52 29.12 32.09
N PRO A 69 -8.81 29.25 31.74
CA PRO A 69 -9.92 28.93 32.66
C PRO A 69 -10.01 27.42 32.96
N ARG A 70 -9.29 26.56 32.22
CA ARG A 70 -9.02 25.18 32.63
C ARG A 70 -7.80 25.18 33.54
N TYR A 71 -8.05 24.99 34.83
CA TYR A 71 -7.11 24.96 35.97
C TYR A 71 -6.03 23.83 35.88
N LYS A 72 -5.30 23.72 34.77
CA LYS A 72 -4.33 22.63 34.50
C LYS A 72 -2.97 23.10 33.94
N CYS A 73 -2.70 24.39 33.92
CA CYS A 73 -1.34 24.88 33.63
C CYS A 73 -0.54 24.90 34.95
N GLU A 74 0.55 24.13 35.03
CA GLU A 74 1.45 24.20 36.18
C GLU A 74 2.10 25.59 36.25
N ARG A 75 1.98 26.24 37.42
CA ARG A 75 2.48 27.58 37.68
C ARG A 75 3.43 27.55 38.87
N LYS A 76 4.58 28.21 38.73
CA LYS A 76 5.53 28.39 39.84
C LYS A 76 5.62 29.87 40.18
N ARG A 77 5.60 30.18 41.49
CA ARG A 77 5.93 31.53 41.98
C ARG A 77 7.44 31.72 41.85
N ILE A 78 7.83 32.86 41.31
CA ILE A 78 9.23 33.29 41.24
C ILE A 78 9.30 34.74 41.70
N GLU A 79 10.35 35.04 42.45
CA GLU A 79 10.62 36.37 42.97
C GLU A 79 11.69 37.02 42.07
N MET A 80 11.36 38.16 41.48
CA MET A 80 12.29 38.97 40.69
C MET A 80 12.20 40.41 41.18
N ASP A 81 13.34 40.99 41.54
CA ASP A 81 13.48 42.40 41.96
C ASP A 81 12.46 42.84 43.03
N GLY A 82 12.19 41.97 44.01
CA GLY A 82 11.30 42.26 45.14
C GLY A 82 9.79 42.21 44.83
N LEU A 83 9.40 41.69 43.67
CA LEU A 83 8.01 41.44 43.29
C LEU A 83 7.76 39.94 43.07
N GLU A 84 6.72 39.40 43.72
CA GLU A 84 6.24 38.04 43.46
C GLU A 84 5.51 37.98 42.10
N LEU A 85 6.05 37.22 41.14
CA LEU A 85 5.43 36.96 39.85
C LEU A 85 5.10 35.47 39.68
N THR A 86 4.03 35.17 38.94
CA THR A 86 3.64 33.80 38.63
C THR A 86 3.94 33.50 37.16
N LYS A 87 4.85 32.54 36.88
CA LYS A 87 5.21 32.16 35.51
C LYS A 87 4.65 30.78 35.15
N VAL A 88 4.15 30.64 33.91
CA VAL A 88 3.69 29.37 33.33
C VAL A 88 4.91 28.57 32.87
N LEU A 89 4.97 27.28 33.20
CA LEU A 89 6.16 26.44 33.01
C LEU A 89 6.36 25.91 31.57
N ASN A 90 5.32 25.90 30.75
CA ASN A 90 5.39 25.40 29.37
C ASN A 90 5.10 26.53 28.38
N ASP A 91 6.03 26.78 27.46
CA ASP A 91 5.90 27.76 26.36
C ASP A 91 4.87 27.33 25.30
N GLU A 92 4.34 26.11 25.37
CA GLU A 92 3.34 25.59 24.42
C GLU A 92 1.98 25.39 25.11
N CYS A 93 1.12 26.40 25.00
CA CYS A 93 -0.27 26.31 25.44
C CYS A 93 -1.16 25.92 24.24
N ASN A 94 -1.75 24.72 24.27
CA ASN A 94 -2.74 24.28 23.24
C ASN A 94 -4.03 25.12 23.20
N ASN A 95 -4.16 26.16 24.02
CA ASN A 95 -5.28 27.10 24.00
C ASN A 95 -4.88 28.50 23.47
N GLU A 96 -3.71 28.65 22.83
CA GLU A 96 -3.38 29.86 22.09
C GLU A 96 -4.51 30.21 21.11
N GLY A 97 -5.02 31.44 21.19
CA GLY A 97 -6.08 31.93 20.31
C GLY A 97 -7.53 31.77 20.79
N TYR A 98 -7.80 31.15 21.95
CA TYR A 98 -9.17 31.10 22.50
C TYR A 98 -9.47 32.23 23.49
N THR A 99 -10.44 33.09 23.15
CA THR A 99 -11.02 34.07 24.08
C THR A 99 -12.08 33.45 24.98
N MET A 100 -12.50 34.17 26.03
CA MET A 100 -13.59 33.73 26.90
C MET A 100 -14.92 33.62 26.13
N LEU A 101 -15.10 34.42 25.08
CA LEU A 101 -16.27 34.35 24.19
C LEU A 101 -16.23 33.11 23.29
N ASP A 102 -15.05 32.72 22.82
CA ASP A 102 -14.89 31.54 21.97
C ASP A 102 -15.30 30.26 22.69
N ILE A 103 -15.02 30.18 23.99
CA ILE A 103 -15.45 29.07 24.85
C ILE A 103 -16.98 29.00 24.96
N ILE A 104 -17.67 30.15 24.97
CA ILE A 104 -19.14 30.23 25.11
C ILE A 104 -19.83 29.89 23.77
N ILE A 105 -19.25 30.29 22.64
CA ILE A 105 -19.83 30.15 21.29
C ILE A 105 -19.55 28.76 20.69
N ASN A 106 -18.45 28.11 21.07
CA ASN A 106 -18.05 26.79 20.56
C ASN A 106 -18.84 25.64 21.21
N ARG A 107 -20.18 25.67 21.05
CA ARG A 107 -21.08 24.59 21.45
C ARG A 107 -21.04 23.44 20.44
N ARG A 108 -21.36 22.23 20.92
CA ARG A 108 -21.49 21.04 20.07
C ARG A 108 -22.46 21.32 18.91
N GLY A 109 -21.99 21.19 17.67
CA GLY A 109 -22.77 21.48 16.46
C GLY A 109 -22.43 22.80 15.74
N ASN A 110 -21.58 23.65 16.32
CA ASN A 110 -21.09 24.86 15.66
C ASN A 110 -19.70 24.63 15.01
N ILE A 111 -19.47 25.25 13.85
CA ILE A 111 -18.19 25.24 13.13
C ILE A 111 -17.60 26.65 13.06
N ARG A 112 -16.27 26.76 13.19
CA ARG A 112 -15.54 28.03 13.02
C ARG A 112 -14.28 27.79 12.18
N LYS A 113 -14.03 28.68 11.22
CA LYS A 113 -12.78 28.72 10.44
C LYS A 113 -11.71 29.41 11.27
N ILE A 114 -10.58 28.73 11.51
CA ILE A 114 -9.49 29.20 12.38
C ILE A 114 -8.37 29.84 11.56
N GLU A 115 -8.22 29.44 10.29
CA GLU A 115 -7.19 29.98 9.39
C GLU A 115 -7.75 30.10 7.96
N ASP A 116 -7.24 31.07 7.21
CA ASP A 116 -7.45 31.15 5.77
C ASP A 116 -6.46 30.23 5.05
N THR A 117 -6.96 29.10 4.55
CA THR A 117 -6.17 28.22 3.68
C THR A 117 -5.83 28.95 2.39
N LYS A 118 -4.55 29.02 2.04
CA LYS A 118 -4.10 29.59 0.76
C LYS A 118 -4.67 28.73 -0.37
N LEU A 119 -5.58 29.32 -1.15
CA LEU A 119 -6.16 28.66 -2.32
C LEU A 119 -5.23 28.84 -3.51
N ILE A 120 -5.01 27.76 -4.25
CA ILE A 120 -4.36 27.79 -5.57
C ILE A 120 -5.41 27.68 -6.66
N SER A 121 -5.09 28.13 -7.87
CA SER A 121 -5.98 27.94 -9.01
C SER A 121 -6.04 26.46 -9.42
N ILE A 122 -7.14 26.05 -10.06
CA ILE A 122 -7.29 24.69 -10.59
C ILE A 122 -6.21 24.34 -11.64
N LYS A 123 -5.70 25.36 -12.35
CA LYS A 123 -4.64 25.18 -13.35
C LYS A 123 -3.32 24.84 -12.67
N GLU A 124 -2.92 25.60 -11.66
CA GLU A 124 -1.71 25.33 -10.88
C GLU A 124 -1.79 23.96 -10.19
N ALA A 125 -2.94 23.61 -9.61
CA ALA A 125 -3.14 22.30 -8.98
C ALA A 125 -2.97 21.12 -9.96
N ARG A 126 -3.39 21.28 -11.22
CA ARG A 126 -3.21 20.27 -12.28
C ARG A 126 -1.76 20.16 -12.74
N GLU A 127 -1.06 21.28 -12.87
CA GLU A 127 0.36 21.31 -13.23
C GLU A 127 1.20 20.61 -12.14
N GLU A 128 0.90 20.87 -10.87
CA GLU A 128 1.55 20.20 -9.73
C GLU A 128 1.26 18.70 -9.69
N LEU A 129 -0.01 18.30 -9.88
CA LEU A 129 -0.38 16.88 -9.95
C LEU A 129 0.37 16.13 -11.05
N ASN A 130 0.40 16.67 -12.27
CA ASN A 130 1.09 16.03 -13.39
C ASN A 130 2.58 15.90 -13.14
N LYS A 131 3.21 16.91 -12.53
CA LYS A 131 4.62 16.85 -12.15
C LYS A 131 4.89 15.72 -11.16
N VAL A 132 4.14 15.67 -10.05
CA VAL A 132 4.31 14.63 -9.02
C VAL A 132 4.03 13.23 -9.56
N PHE A 133 3.05 13.10 -10.45
CA PHE A 133 2.71 11.84 -11.10
C PHE A 133 3.84 11.35 -12.02
N ASN A 134 4.39 12.23 -12.85
CA ASN A 134 5.53 11.90 -13.72
C ASN A 134 6.79 11.56 -12.91
N ASP A 135 7.08 12.32 -11.85
CA ASP A 135 8.20 12.03 -10.96
C ASP A 135 8.07 10.61 -10.34
N ALA A 136 6.84 10.18 -10.02
CA ALA A 136 6.57 8.84 -9.51
C ALA A 136 6.73 7.74 -10.58
N LEU A 137 6.39 8.02 -11.84
CA LEU A 137 6.59 7.07 -12.96
C LEU A 137 8.06 6.90 -13.34
N LEU A 138 8.88 7.92 -13.10
CA LEU A 138 10.32 7.90 -13.39
C LEU A 138 11.14 7.27 -12.26
N ASP A 139 10.53 6.97 -11.11
CA ASP A 139 11.20 6.26 -10.03
C ASP A 139 11.44 4.80 -10.45
N ASN A 140 12.71 4.43 -10.60
CA ASN A 140 13.11 3.12 -11.10
C ASN A 140 13.18 2.05 -10.01
N ASP A 141 12.88 2.37 -8.75
CA ASP A 141 12.92 1.39 -7.67
C ASP A 141 11.88 0.26 -7.88
N LEU A 142 12.37 -0.96 -8.15
CA LEU A 142 11.61 -2.18 -8.45
C LEU A 142 10.54 -2.59 -7.40
N ALA A 143 10.43 -1.89 -6.27
CA ALA A 143 9.47 -2.14 -5.20
C ALA A 143 9.00 -0.85 -4.47
N SER A 144 9.06 0.31 -5.14
CA SER A 144 8.56 1.57 -4.60
C SER A 144 7.02 1.60 -4.58
N ILE A 145 6.45 2.29 -3.59
CA ILE A 145 5.00 2.55 -3.51
C ILE A 145 4.86 4.06 -3.36
N HIS A 146 4.24 4.71 -4.34
CA HIS A 146 3.98 6.15 -4.32
C HIS A 146 2.54 6.42 -3.87
N VAL A 147 2.37 7.34 -2.92
CA VAL A 147 1.05 7.77 -2.44
C VAL A 147 0.87 9.23 -2.78
N ILE A 148 0.05 9.51 -3.80
CA ILE A 148 -0.24 10.86 -4.26
C ILE A 148 -1.57 11.31 -3.64
N LYS A 149 -1.54 12.38 -2.85
CA LYS A 149 -2.74 12.99 -2.25
C LYS A 149 -3.27 14.07 -3.17
N ALA A 150 -4.52 13.95 -3.59
CA ALA A 150 -5.15 14.86 -4.52
C ALA A 150 -6.65 14.98 -4.21
N ASP A 151 -7.18 16.21 -4.22
CA ASP A 151 -8.59 16.47 -3.97
C ASP A 151 -9.49 15.95 -5.11
N ALA A 152 -10.76 15.69 -4.80
CA ALA A 152 -11.74 15.32 -5.81
C ALA A 152 -11.91 16.45 -6.86
N GLY A 153 -11.99 16.08 -8.14
CA GLY A 153 -12.20 17.04 -9.24
C GLY A 153 -10.95 17.74 -9.76
N VAL A 154 -9.76 17.54 -9.17
CA VAL A 154 -8.51 18.13 -9.68
C VAL A 154 -8.12 17.56 -11.05
N GLY A 155 -8.46 16.29 -11.31
CA GLY A 155 -8.16 15.56 -12.55
C GLY A 155 -7.23 14.36 -12.35
N LYS A 156 -7.48 13.53 -11.34
CA LYS A 156 -6.66 12.34 -11.01
C LYS A 156 -6.63 11.35 -12.19
N THR A 157 -7.80 11.05 -12.75
CA THR A 157 -7.93 10.17 -13.90
C THR A 157 -7.30 10.78 -15.15
N GLU A 158 -7.36 12.10 -15.33
CA GLU A 158 -6.68 12.80 -16.43
C GLU A 158 -5.16 12.69 -16.35
N ALA A 159 -4.58 12.71 -15.14
CA ALA A 159 -3.14 12.54 -14.95
C ALA A 159 -2.65 11.18 -15.47
N ILE A 160 -3.47 10.11 -15.39
CA ILE A 160 -3.13 8.78 -15.92
C ILE A 160 -2.85 8.81 -17.44
N LYS A 161 -3.43 9.77 -18.18
CA LYS A 161 -3.19 9.93 -19.62
C LYS A 161 -1.76 10.35 -19.97
N SER A 162 -0.99 10.83 -19.00
CA SER A 162 0.42 11.18 -19.19
C SER A 162 1.33 9.96 -19.32
N ILE A 163 0.82 8.74 -19.09
CA ILE A 163 1.56 7.51 -19.32
C ILE A 163 1.78 7.32 -20.82
N ASP A 164 3.02 7.42 -21.27
CA ASP A 164 3.41 7.27 -22.68
C ASP A 164 3.16 5.85 -23.22
N ASN A 165 3.29 4.83 -22.37
CA ASN A 165 3.14 3.42 -22.74
C ASN A 165 2.42 2.63 -21.65
N PHE A 166 1.19 2.19 -21.95
CA PHE A 166 0.37 1.41 -21.03
C PHE A 166 0.67 -0.09 -21.04
N ASN A 167 1.60 -0.57 -21.88
CA ASN A 167 1.98 -1.98 -21.87
C ASN A 167 2.51 -2.37 -20.49
N LYS A 168 2.14 -3.57 -20.03
CA LYS A 168 2.49 -4.12 -18.71
C LYS A 168 1.93 -3.31 -17.51
N THR A 169 0.96 -2.44 -17.76
CA THR A 169 0.30 -1.63 -16.72
C THR A 169 -1.08 -2.19 -16.37
N VAL A 170 -1.37 -2.26 -15.07
CA VAL A 170 -2.71 -2.48 -14.53
C VAL A 170 -3.25 -1.17 -13.99
N ILE A 171 -4.44 -0.78 -14.45
CA ILE A 171 -5.20 0.33 -13.90
C ILE A 171 -6.36 -0.26 -13.09
N ALA A 172 -6.33 -0.02 -11.78
CA ALA A 172 -7.27 -0.57 -10.83
C ALA A 172 -8.21 0.51 -10.28
N TYR A 173 -9.51 0.29 -10.34
CA TYR A 173 -10.54 1.23 -9.87
C TYR A 173 -11.42 0.63 -8.77
N SER A 174 -12.12 1.47 -8.01
CA SER A 174 -12.89 1.04 -6.84
C SER A 174 -14.11 0.17 -7.17
N ASN A 175 -14.86 0.45 -8.25
CA ASN A 175 -16.00 -0.35 -8.67
C ASN A 175 -16.25 -0.35 -10.20
N HIS A 176 -17.02 -1.34 -10.68
CA HIS A 176 -17.28 -1.54 -12.12
C HIS A 176 -18.04 -0.40 -12.81
N LYS A 177 -18.84 0.39 -12.09
CA LYS A 177 -19.55 1.55 -12.67
C LYS A 177 -18.57 2.64 -13.09
N LEU A 178 -17.49 2.83 -12.33
CA LEU A 178 -16.37 3.71 -12.68
C LEU A 178 -15.49 3.11 -13.79
N GLY A 179 -15.36 1.78 -13.85
CA GLY A 179 -14.52 1.10 -14.84
C GLY A 179 -14.90 1.33 -16.30
N GLY A 180 -16.19 1.43 -16.60
CA GLY A 180 -16.69 1.76 -17.96
C GLY A 180 -16.39 3.21 -18.36
N GLU A 181 -16.58 4.14 -17.43
CA GLU A 181 -16.30 5.57 -17.66
C GLU A 181 -14.79 5.85 -17.80
N ILE A 182 -13.96 5.20 -16.98
CA ILE A 182 -12.49 5.29 -17.04
C ILE A 182 -11.98 4.71 -18.37
N SER A 183 -12.54 3.57 -18.80
CA SER A 183 -12.23 2.97 -20.10
C SER A 183 -12.45 3.95 -21.26
N GLU A 184 -13.63 4.56 -21.32
CA GLU A 184 -13.98 5.50 -22.39
C GLU A 184 -13.16 6.79 -22.31
N ARG A 185 -12.88 7.28 -21.09
CA ARG A 185 -12.10 8.51 -20.89
C ARG A 185 -10.64 8.37 -21.24
N LEU A 186 -10.02 7.22 -20.93
CA LEU A 186 -8.60 7.00 -21.15
C LEU A 186 -8.28 6.62 -22.59
N SER A 187 -9.26 6.17 -23.39
CA SER A 187 -9.09 5.80 -24.81
C SER A 187 -7.86 4.93 -25.07
N ILE A 188 -7.57 4.00 -24.16
CA ILE A 188 -6.37 3.15 -24.25
C ILE A 188 -6.64 2.10 -25.31
N GLU A 189 -5.90 2.19 -26.43
CA GLU A 189 -5.94 1.18 -27.48
C GLU A 189 -5.52 -0.19 -26.93
N ASP A 190 -6.16 -1.25 -27.44
CA ASP A 190 -5.82 -2.64 -27.10
C ASP A 190 -5.96 -3.05 -25.62
N ALA A 191 -6.62 -2.27 -24.77
CA ALA A 191 -6.75 -2.61 -23.37
C ALA A 191 -7.69 -3.81 -23.11
N ILE A 192 -7.30 -4.69 -22.17
CA ILE A 192 -8.10 -5.84 -21.72
C ILE A 192 -8.93 -5.45 -20.49
N TYR A 193 -10.25 -5.63 -20.60
CA TYR A 193 -11.21 -5.32 -19.55
C TYR A 193 -11.62 -6.56 -18.78
N LEU A 194 -11.19 -6.66 -17.51
CA LEU A 194 -11.56 -7.77 -16.62
C LEU A 194 -12.84 -7.44 -15.85
N LYS A 195 -13.99 -7.53 -16.53
CA LYS A 195 -15.33 -7.38 -15.94
C LYS A 195 -15.73 -8.57 -15.08
N ASP A 196 -16.65 -8.38 -14.15
CA ASP A 196 -17.26 -9.51 -13.42
C ASP A 196 -18.06 -10.37 -14.39
N ILE A 197 -18.14 -11.67 -14.10
CA ILE A 197 -18.97 -12.57 -14.89
C ILE A 197 -20.44 -12.29 -14.58
N ASP A 198 -21.26 -12.23 -15.63
CA ASP A 198 -22.71 -12.06 -15.51
C ASP A 198 -23.39 -13.39 -15.86
N ILE A 199 -23.96 -14.01 -14.83
CA ILE A 199 -24.58 -15.35 -14.88
C ILE A 199 -26.00 -15.19 -14.35
N THR A 200 -26.96 -15.81 -15.03
CA THR A 200 -28.37 -15.69 -14.66
C THR A 200 -28.67 -16.48 -13.39
N ASP A 201 -28.04 -17.65 -13.23
CA ASP A 201 -28.13 -18.46 -12.01
C ASP A 201 -27.33 -17.82 -10.86
N LYS A 202 -28.08 -17.30 -9.87
CA LYS A 202 -27.50 -16.65 -8.69
C LYS A 202 -26.69 -17.60 -7.81
N GLY A 203 -27.06 -18.86 -7.72
CA GLY A 203 -26.34 -19.84 -6.91
C GLY A 203 -24.96 -20.12 -7.49
N ILE A 204 -24.90 -20.35 -8.80
CA ILE A 204 -23.64 -20.52 -9.54
C ILE A 204 -22.80 -19.24 -9.49
N LEU A 205 -23.43 -18.06 -9.63
CA LEU A 205 -22.74 -16.78 -9.52
C LEU A 205 -22.12 -16.57 -8.14
N GLU A 206 -22.85 -16.86 -7.07
CA GLU A 206 -22.37 -16.77 -5.68
C GLU A 206 -21.20 -17.74 -5.43
N GLU A 207 -21.34 -19.00 -5.86
CA GLU A 207 -20.29 -20.02 -5.74
C GLU A 207 -19.03 -19.63 -6.53
N CYS A 208 -19.19 -19.13 -7.77
CA CYS A 208 -18.07 -18.65 -8.58
C CYS A 208 -17.37 -17.46 -7.94
N ASN A 209 -18.13 -16.44 -7.51
CA ASN A 209 -17.59 -15.25 -6.87
C ASN A 209 -16.86 -15.57 -5.57
N TYR A 210 -17.34 -16.57 -4.82
CA TYR A 210 -16.62 -17.08 -3.66
C TYR A 210 -15.20 -17.49 -4.01
N TYR A 211 -15.04 -18.42 -4.98
CA TYR A 211 -13.73 -18.92 -5.39
C TYR A 211 -12.85 -17.85 -6.03
N LEU A 212 -13.44 -16.91 -6.79
CA LEU A 212 -12.71 -15.76 -7.35
C LEU A 212 -12.15 -14.85 -6.25
N ASN A 213 -12.95 -14.53 -5.23
CA ASN A 213 -12.55 -13.62 -4.15
C ASN A 213 -11.43 -14.17 -3.26
N ILE A 214 -11.31 -15.50 -3.12
CA ILE A 214 -10.22 -16.16 -2.38
C ILE A 214 -9.00 -16.50 -3.26
N GLY A 215 -9.04 -16.14 -4.55
CA GLY A 215 -7.97 -16.39 -5.53
C GLY A 215 -7.90 -17.84 -6.03
N TYR A 216 -8.95 -18.66 -5.86
CA TYR A 216 -9.04 -20.04 -6.35
C TYR A 216 -9.68 -20.13 -7.74
N TYR A 217 -9.03 -19.48 -8.71
CA TYR A 217 -9.50 -19.42 -10.10
C TYR A 217 -9.72 -20.79 -10.75
N LYS A 218 -9.01 -21.83 -10.32
CA LYS A 218 -9.15 -23.18 -10.88
C LYS A 218 -10.52 -23.80 -10.56
N GLU A 219 -10.99 -23.67 -9.32
CA GLU A 219 -12.29 -24.23 -8.95
C GLU A 219 -13.44 -23.39 -9.52
N SER A 220 -13.31 -22.06 -9.52
CA SER A 220 -14.22 -21.20 -10.27
C SER A 220 -14.31 -21.62 -11.75
N HIS A 221 -13.17 -21.91 -12.39
CA HIS A 221 -13.14 -22.40 -13.77
C HIS A 221 -13.88 -23.73 -13.95
N ASN A 222 -13.71 -24.67 -13.03
CA ASN A 222 -14.39 -25.98 -13.08
C ASN A 222 -15.90 -25.83 -12.94
N ILE A 223 -16.37 -24.96 -12.03
CA ILE A 223 -17.80 -24.70 -11.83
C ILE A 223 -18.41 -24.10 -13.09
N LEU A 224 -17.79 -23.05 -13.62
CA LEU A 224 -18.24 -22.41 -14.85
C LEU A 224 -18.26 -23.38 -16.04
N LYS A 225 -17.26 -24.25 -16.14
CA LYS A 225 -17.20 -25.27 -17.20
C LYS A 225 -18.33 -26.29 -17.06
N ARG A 226 -18.59 -26.79 -15.85
CA ARG A 226 -19.69 -27.72 -15.58
C ARG A 226 -21.05 -27.09 -15.85
N TYR A 227 -21.24 -25.84 -15.44
CA TYR A 227 -22.47 -25.08 -15.69
C TYR A 227 -22.67 -24.85 -17.20
N MET A 228 -21.62 -24.48 -17.93
CA MET A 228 -21.65 -24.36 -19.39
C MET A 228 -21.96 -25.70 -20.08
N GLU A 229 -21.38 -26.82 -19.62
CA GLU A 229 -21.69 -28.17 -20.14
C GLU A 229 -23.15 -28.57 -19.86
N MET A 230 -23.71 -28.17 -18.71
CA MET A 230 -25.12 -28.39 -18.37
C MET A 230 -26.05 -27.59 -19.28
N LEU A 231 -25.76 -26.31 -19.52
CA LEU A 231 -26.53 -25.43 -20.41
C LEU A 231 -26.57 -25.96 -21.86
N LEU A 232 -25.52 -26.66 -22.30
CA LEU A 232 -25.36 -27.21 -23.64
C LEU A 232 -25.78 -28.70 -23.74
N SER A 233 -26.35 -29.27 -22.66
CA SER A 233 -26.72 -30.69 -22.63
C SER A 233 -28.12 -30.94 -23.22
N LYS A 234 -28.34 -32.16 -23.72
CA LYS A 234 -29.58 -32.58 -24.40
C LYS A 234 -30.84 -32.53 -23.53
N GLU A 235 -30.73 -32.48 -22.21
CA GLU A 235 -31.89 -32.33 -21.31
C GLU A 235 -32.51 -30.92 -21.39
N TYR A 236 -31.77 -29.94 -21.90
CA TYR A 236 -32.24 -28.57 -22.16
C TYR A 236 -32.92 -28.41 -23.53
N GLU A 237 -32.75 -29.36 -24.47
CA GLU A 237 -33.25 -29.35 -25.87
C GLU A 237 -34.80 -29.36 -25.99
N HIS A 238 -35.54 -29.32 -24.88
CA HIS A 238 -37.02 -29.37 -24.87
C HIS A 238 -37.70 -28.21 -24.10
N THR A 239 -37.00 -27.10 -23.86
CA THR A 239 -37.62 -25.89 -23.28
C THR A 239 -37.43 -24.67 -24.17
N THR A 240 -38.37 -23.72 -24.08
CA THR A 240 -38.44 -22.44 -24.80
C THR A 240 -37.27 -21.46 -24.55
N ASN A 241 -36.13 -21.92 -24.02
CA ASN A 241 -35.01 -21.12 -23.50
C ASN A 241 -33.63 -21.47 -24.10
N GLU A 242 -33.57 -22.21 -25.21
CA GLU A 242 -32.32 -22.67 -25.83
C GLU A 242 -31.39 -21.52 -26.25
N GLU A 243 -31.93 -20.47 -26.89
CA GLU A 243 -31.14 -19.29 -27.31
C GLU A 243 -30.48 -18.58 -26.12
N LEU A 244 -31.20 -18.43 -25.01
CA LEU A 244 -30.70 -17.78 -23.79
C LEU A 244 -29.60 -18.63 -23.12
N ALA A 245 -29.74 -19.96 -23.11
CA ALA A 245 -28.73 -20.87 -22.59
C ALA A 245 -27.44 -20.82 -23.43
N ILE A 246 -27.56 -20.76 -24.76
CA ILE A 246 -26.42 -20.61 -25.67
C ILE A 246 -25.74 -19.24 -25.46
N GLU A 247 -26.51 -18.16 -25.32
CA GLU A 247 -25.97 -16.83 -25.08
C GLU A 247 -25.18 -16.77 -23.75
N GLU A 248 -25.73 -17.37 -22.68
CA GLU A 248 -25.05 -17.47 -21.39
C GLU A 248 -23.79 -18.33 -21.46
N ALA A 249 -23.83 -19.46 -22.16
CA ALA A 249 -22.65 -20.30 -22.41
C ALA A 249 -21.56 -19.53 -23.18
N ASN A 250 -21.94 -18.71 -24.16
CA ASN A 250 -21.01 -17.86 -24.90
C ASN A 250 -20.39 -16.78 -24.00
N ARG A 251 -21.18 -16.13 -23.13
CA ARG A 251 -20.67 -15.17 -22.13
C ARG A 251 -19.66 -15.82 -21.18
N ILE A 252 -19.94 -17.02 -20.71
CA ILE A 252 -19.03 -17.81 -19.85
C ILE A 252 -17.73 -18.11 -20.61
N ASN A 253 -17.83 -18.61 -21.84
CA ASN A 253 -16.67 -18.96 -22.65
C ASN A 253 -15.79 -17.74 -22.95
N GLU A 254 -16.40 -16.58 -23.27
CA GLU A 254 -15.69 -15.31 -23.47
C GLU A 254 -14.95 -14.88 -22.19
N PHE A 255 -15.62 -14.94 -21.04
CA PHE A 255 -15.01 -14.62 -19.74
C PHE A 255 -13.81 -15.54 -19.43
N LEU A 256 -13.96 -16.84 -19.66
CA LEU A 256 -12.90 -17.82 -19.44
C LEU A 256 -11.72 -17.63 -20.40
N SER A 257 -11.98 -17.23 -21.65
CA SER A 257 -10.95 -16.88 -22.62
C SER A 257 -10.17 -15.64 -22.16
N LYS A 258 -10.88 -14.57 -21.78
CA LYS A 258 -10.28 -13.34 -21.23
C LYS A 258 -9.43 -13.62 -19.99
N LEU A 259 -9.88 -14.48 -19.08
CA LEU A 259 -9.09 -14.88 -17.91
C LEU A 259 -7.77 -15.59 -18.27
N ARG A 260 -7.74 -16.34 -19.37
CA ARG A 260 -6.51 -17.01 -19.85
C ARG A 260 -5.57 -16.01 -20.51
N GLU A 261 -6.09 -15.19 -21.41
CA GLU A 261 -5.34 -14.11 -22.08
C GLU A 261 -4.72 -13.16 -21.05
N PHE A 262 -5.53 -12.79 -20.06
CA PHE A 262 -5.17 -11.93 -18.94
C PHE A 262 -3.87 -12.37 -18.21
N ARG A 263 -3.59 -13.68 -18.07
CA ARG A 263 -2.41 -14.17 -17.33
C ARG A 263 -1.08 -13.96 -18.08
N ILE A 264 -1.14 -13.76 -19.39
CA ILE A 264 0.03 -13.74 -20.27
C ILE A 264 0.09 -12.49 -21.15
N THR A 265 -0.93 -11.64 -21.12
CA THR A 265 -0.96 -10.42 -21.92
C THR A 265 0.12 -9.44 -21.46
N THR A 266 0.71 -8.72 -22.40
CA THR A 266 1.48 -7.50 -22.15
C THR A 266 0.64 -6.24 -22.37
N LYS A 267 -0.59 -6.40 -22.86
CA LYS A 267 -1.51 -5.29 -23.11
C LYS A 267 -1.96 -4.64 -21.80
N PRO A 268 -2.41 -3.37 -21.85
CA PRO A 268 -2.96 -2.68 -20.69
C PRO A 268 -4.13 -3.44 -20.08
N ILE A 269 -4.24 -3.47 -18.75
CA ILE A 269 -5.32 -4.16 -18.05
C ILE A 269 -6.13 -3.16 -17.25
N LEU A 270 -7.45 -3.27 -17.34
CA LEU A 270 -8.39 -2.53 -16.51
C LEU A 270 -9.21 -3.50 -15.64
N CYS A 271 -9.15 -3.32 -14.33
CA CYS A 271 -9.84 -4.18 -13.37
C CYS A 271 -10.23 -3.44 -12.07
N THR A 272 -10.99 -4.09 -11.18
CA THR A 272 -11.28 -3.53 -9.86
C THR A 272 -10.12 -3.72 -8.88
N HIS A 273 -10.06 -2.94 -7.81
CA HIS A 273 -9.09 -3.12 -6.72
C HIS A 273 -9.07 -4.56 -6.18
N SER A 274 -10.24 -5.18 -5.99
CA SER A 274 -10.34 -6.56 -5.48
C SER A 274 -9.68 -7.57 -6.42
N LYS A 275 -9.89 -7.40 -7.73
CA LYS A 275 -9.27 -8.24 -8.75
C LYS A 275 -7.78 -8.01 -8.82
N MET A 276 -7.34 -6.75 -8.74
CA MET A 276 -5.92 -6.38 -8.73
C MET A 276 -5.14 -7.09 -7.61
N LEU A 277 -5.70 -7.24 -6.41
CA LEU A 277 -5.02 -7.93 -5.30
C LEU A 277 -4.84 -9.44 -5.53
N ASN A 278 -5.71 -10.05 -6.33
CA ASN A 278 -5.64 -11.46 -6.68
C ASN A 278 -5.03 -11.68 -8.08
N LEU A 279 -4.54 -10.60 -8.69
CA LEU A 279 -4.16 -10.55 -10.08
C LEU A 279 -2.84 -11.27 -10.31
N ASN A 280 -2.91 -12.42 -10.99
CA ASN A 280 -1.74 -13.21 -11.32
C ASN A 280 -1.38 -13.08 -12.80
N ASN A 281 -0.95 -11.88 -13.23
CA ASN A 281 -0.33 -11.68 -14.55
C ASN A 281 1.16 -11.41 -14.37
N LYS A 282 1.95 -12.29 -14.95
CA LYS A 282 3.39 -12.31 -14.87
C LYS A 282 4.05 -11.13 -15.61
N ASN A 283 3.41 -10.59 -16.65
CA ASN A 283 4.01 -9.55 -17.47
C ASN A 283 3.75 -8.14 -16.97
N VAL A 284 2.97 -7.97 -15.90
CA VAL A 284 2.68 -6.65 -15.31
C VAL A 284 3.84 -6.24 -14.41
N ASP A 285 4.30 -5.01 -14.57
CA ASP A 285 5.33 -4.37 -13.74
C ASP A 285 4.89 -3.02 -13.15
N THR A 286 3.75 -2.48 -13.59
CA THR A 286 3.23 -1.21 -13.11
C THR A 286 1.77 -1.34 -12.66
N TYR A 287 1.48 -0.90 -11.44
CA TYR A 287 0.13 -0.87 -10.87
C TYR A 287 -0.28 0.56 -10.56
N VAL A 288 -1.25 1.07 -11.30
CA VAL A 288 -1.86 2.39 -11.08
C VAL A 288 -3.21 2.17 -10.40
N ILE A 289 -3.34 2.67 -9.18
CA ILE A 289 -4.55 2.54 -8.37
C ILE A 289 -5.27 3.89 -8.40
N ASP A 290 -6.42 3.94 -9.04
CA ASP A 290 -7.32 5.10 -8.98
C ASP A 290 -8.26 4.96 -7.78
N GLU A 291 -8.53 6.06 -7.09
CA GLU A 291 -9.30 6.15 -5.85
C GLU A 291 -8.72 5.38 -4.63
N ASP A 292 -9.43 5.46 -3.49
CA ASP A 292 -9.01 4.87 -2.22
C ASP A 292 -9.09 3.34 -2.24
N ILE A 293 -7.94 2.68 -2.06
CA ILE A 293 -7.82 1.23 -1.97
C ILE A 293 -7.90 0.68 -0.54
N VAL A 294 -7.85 1.54 0.49
CA VAL A 294 -7.86 1.13 1.90
C VAL A 294 -9.06 0.24 2.24
N PRO A 295 -10.31 0.52 1.79
CA PRO A 295 -11.44 -0.36 2.04
C PRO A 295 -11.24 -1.78 1.49
N THR A 296 -10.51 -1.91 0.38
CA THR A 296 -10.21 -3.20 -0.26
C THR A 296 -9.04 -3.93 0.45
N LEU A 297 -8.05 -3.18 0.95
CA LEU A 297 -6.92 -3.75 1.72
C LEU A 297 -7.32 -4.18 3.13
N CYS A 298 -8.26 -3.47 3.74
CA CYS A 298 -8.69 -3.68 5.11
C CYS A 298 -10.19 -4.01 5.20
N PRO A 299 -10.67 -5.09 4.55
CA PRO A 299 -12.08 -5.41 4.55
C PRO A 299 -12.54 -5.81 5.95
N THR A 300 -13.78 -5.44 6.26
CA THR A 300 -14.45 -5.83 7.51
C THR A 300 -15.27 -7.09 7.28
N VAL A 301 -15.17 -8.03 8.21
CA VAL A 301 -15.90 -9.30 8.19
C VAL A 301 -16.85 -9.34 9.37
N LYS A 302 -18.14 -9.52 9.11
CA LYS A 302 -19.12 -9.76 10.17
C LYS A 302 -19.03 -11.22 10.62
N LEU A 303 -18.89 -11.44 11.92
CA LEU A 303 -18.78 -12.78 12.49
C LEU A 303 -20.06 -13.15 13.23
N ASN A 304 -20.54 -14.36 12.99
CA ASN A 304 -21.64 -14.97 13.74
C ASN A 304 -21.09 -16.14 14.56
N PHE A 305 -21.21 -16.06 15.89
CA PHE A 305 -20.70 -17.08 16.80
C PHE A 305 -21.30 -18.47 16.53
N HIS A 306 -22.59 -18.54 16.22
CA HIS A 306 -23.25 -19.82 15.93
C HIS A 306 -22.69 -20.46 14.65
N ARG A 307 -22.41 -19.67 13.62
CA ARG A 307 -21.83 -20.18 12.37
C ARG A 307 -20.40 -20.70 12.58
N ILE A 308 -19.62 -20.07 13.45
CA ILE A 308 -18.28 -20.58 13.83
C ILE A 308 -18.38 -21.97 14.51
N LEU A 309 -19.39 -22.19 15.36
CA LEU A 309 -19.62 -23.50 15.99
C LEU A 309 -19.95 -24.59 14.97
N VAL A 310 -20.82 -24.28 13.99
CA VAL A 310 -21.17 -25.21 12.91
C VAL A 310 -19.94 -25.55 12.08
N LEU A 311 -19.13 -24.54 11.73
CA LEU A 311 -17.86 -24.74 11.02
C LEU A 311 -16.89 -25.65 11.78
N GLU A 312 -16.77 -25.46 13.10
CA GLU A 312 -15.91 -26.29 13.95
C GLU A 312 -16.35 -27.77 13.91
N GLN A 313 -17.66 -28.02 13.98
CA GLN A 313 -18.21 -29.39 13.93
C GLN A 313 -17.96 -30.06 12.58
N LEU A 314 -18.19 -29.35 11.47
CA LEU A 314 -17.90 -29.85 10.13
C LEU A 314 -16.40 -30.13 9.95
N ALA A 315 -15.55 -29.23 10.45
CA ALA A 315 -14.10 -29.40 10.39
C ALA A 315 -13.64 -30.66 11.15
N VAL A 316 -14.23 -30.91 12.34
CA VAL A 316 -14.01 -32.15 13.11
C VAL A 316 -14.41 -33.38 12.32
N ALA A 317 -15.59 -33.37 11.68
CA ALA A 317 -16.05 -34.49 10.86
C ALA A 317 -15.13 -34.77 9.66
N SER A 318 -14.55 -33.73 9.07
CA SER A 318 -13.60 -33.86 7.95
C SER A 318 -12.19 -34.32 8.37
N GLY A 319 -11.87 -34.31 9.67
CA GLY A 319 -10.54 -34.66 10.18
C GLY A 319 -9.44 -33.62 9.93
N ASN A 320 -9.78 -32.40 9.47
CA ASN A 320 -8.80 -31.34 9.19
C ASN A 320 -8.28 -30.70 10.49
N LYS A 321 -7.20 -31.23 11.04
CA LYS A 321 -6.61 -30.80 12.32
C LYS A 321 -6.23 -29.32 12.36
N LEU A 322 -5.67 -28.79 11.28
CA LEU A 322 -5.24 -27.38 11.21
C LEU A 322 -6.44 -26.44 11.22
N LEU A 323 -7.46 -26.73 10.40
CA LEU A 323 -8.70 -25.96 10.36
C LEU A 323 -9.41 -25.96 11.72
N ILE A 324 -9.52 -27.13 12.37
CA ILE A 324 -10.10 -27.25 13.72
C ILE A 324 -9.36 -26.35 14.70
N SER A 325 -8.03 -26.39 14.71
CA SER A 325 -7.22 -25.56 15.60
C SER A 325 -7.44 -24.07 15.36
N GLY A 326 -7.50 -23.65 14.09
CA GLY A 326 -7.74 -22.26 13.71
C GLY A 326 -9.12 -21.75 14.12
N LEU A 327 -10.17 -22.54 13.89
CA LEU A 327 -11.54 -22.20 14.28
C LEU A 327 -11.69 -22.08 15.80
N ARG A 328 -10.99 -22.92 16.57
CA ARG A 328 -10.97 -22.83 18.04
C ARG A 328 -10.29 -21.56 18.55
N VAL A 329 -9.17 -21.17 17.95
CA VAL A 329 -8.50 -19.90 18.25
C VAL A 329 -9.45 -18.73 17.96
N LEU A 330 -10.05 -18.72 16.77
CA LEU A 330 -10.99 -17.67 16.36
C LEU A 330 -12.18 -17.58 17.32
N LYS A 331 -12.78 -18.72 17.67
CA LYS A 331 -13.88 -18.83 18.63
C LYS A 331 -13.50 -18.23 19.99
N GLY A 332 -12.33 -18.56 20.53
CA GLY A 332 -11.83 -17.98 21.78
C GLY A 332 -11.73 -16.46 21.72
N CYS A 333 -11.16 -15.91 20.63
CA CYS A 333 -11.08 -14.47 20.42
C CYS A 333 -12.46 -13.80 20.32
N VAL A 334 -13.42 -14.44 19.66
CA VAL A 334 -14.80 -13.93 19.57
C VAL A 334 -15.46 -13.89 20.94
N THR A 335 -15.33 -14.94 21.75
CA THR A 335 -15.84 -14.98 23.12
C THR A 335 -15.26 -13.83 23.95
N SER A 336 -13.94 -13.67 23.92
CA SER A 336 -13.29 -12.56 24.64
C SER A 336 -13.76 -11.19 24.14
N ALA A 337 -14.05 -11.04 22.85
CA ALA A 337 -14.49 -9.75 22.29
C ALA A 337 -15.90 -9.39 22.78
N ILE A 338 -16.77 -10.40 22.91
CA ILE A 338 -18.12 -10.25 23.46
C ILE A 338 -18.06 -9.85 24.94
N GLU A 339 -17.16 -10.46 25.71
CA GLU A 339 -16.95 -10.16 27.14
C GLU A 339 -16.40 -8.74 27.36
N ASN A 340 -15.44 -8.32 26.54
CA ASN A 340 -14.67 -7.08 26.71
C ASN A 340 -15.15 -5.93 25.79
N ARG A 341 -16.45 -5.88 25.48
CA ARG A 341 -17.10 -4.96 24.50
C ARG A 341 -16.34 -3.66 24.19
N SER A 342 -16.30 -3.30 22.90
CA SER A 342 -15.63 -2.09 22.37
C SER A 342 -14.10 -2.07 22.50
N ILE A 343 -13.48 -3.16 22.91
CA ILE A 343 -12.02 -3.35 22.90
C ILE A 343 -11.65 -4.22 21.70
N GLY A 344 -10.66 -3.76 20.93
CA GLY A 344 -10.08 -4.54 19.84
C GLY A 344 -9.18 -5.66 20.37
N ILE A 345 -9.53 -6.90 20.07
CA ILE A 345 -8.76 -8.09 20.41
C ILE A 345 -7.89 -8.48 19.23
N LYS A 346 -6.59 -8.58 19.46
CA LYS A 346 -5.65 -9.11 18.47
C LYS A 346 -5.84 -10.61 18.33
N VAL A 347 -6.01 -11.08 17.11
CA VAL A 347 -6.11 -12.52 16.81
C VAL A 347 -4.69 -13.06 16.55
N PRO A 348 -4.27 -14.14 17.25
CA PRO A 348 -3.03 -14.84 16.94
C PRO A 348 -3.00 -15.32 15.48
N ALA A 349 -1.79 -15.52 14.94
CA ALA A 349 -1.68 -16.10 13.60
C ALA A 349 -2.32 -17.50 13.57
N ILE A 350 -3.25 -17.71 12.64
CA ILE A 350 -3.90 -18.99 12.42
C ILE A 350 -3.24 -19.67 11.23
N HIS A 351 -2.66 -20.85 11.47
CA HIS A 351 -2.06 -21.66 10.41
C HIS A 351 -3.10 -22.61 9.83
N TYR A 352 -3.20 -22.65 8.50
CA TYR A 352 -4.08 -23.55 7.77
C TYR A 352 -3.49 -23.91 6.40
N ASP A 353 -3.78 -25.10 5.90
CA ASP A 353 -3.45 -25.46 4.52
C ASP A 353 -4.58 -24.96 3.60
N LYS A 354 -4.23 -24.05 2.68
CA LYS A 354 -5.19 -23.43 1.77
C LYS A 354 -5.90 -24.45 0.86
N LYS A 355 -5.20 -25.51 0.41
CA LYS A 355 -5.79 -26.58 -0.42
C LYS A 355 -6.75 -27.44 0.38
N GLU A 356 -6.40 -27.77 1.62
CA GLU A 356 -7.30 -28.53 2.49
C GLU A 356 -8.55 -27.72 2.87
N VAL A 357 -8.41 -26.41 3.12
CA VAL A 357 -9.55 -25.52 3.38
C VAL A 357 -10.45 -25.42 2.14
N VAL A 358 -9.88 -25.30 0.95
CA VAL A 358 -10.67 -25.29 -0.29
C VAL A 358 -11.34 -26.63 -0.56
N LYS A 359 -10.66 -27.74 -0.32
CA LYS A 359 -11.27 -29.06 -0.40
C LYS A 359 -12.45 -29.16 0.59
N PHE A 360 -12.24 -28.73 1.83
CA PHE A 360 -13.29 -28.68 2.85
C PHE A 360 -14.49 -27.82 2.40
N ILE A 361 -14.25 -26.67 1.78
CA ILE A 361 -15.30 -25.82 1.25
C ILE A 361 -16.06 -26.55 0.14
N GLY A 362 -15.36 -27.16 -0.81
CA GLY A 362 -15.97 -27.93 -1.90
C GLY A 362 -16.81 -29.10 -1.42
N ASP A 363 -16.32 -29.85 -0.42
CA ASP A 363 -17.03 -30.98 0.20
C ASP A 363 -18.30 -30.53 0.95
N ASN A 364 -18.44 -29.23 1.26
CA ASN A 364 -19.54 -28.65 2.05
C ASN A 364 -20.23 -27.47 1.33
N ALA A 365 -20.07 -27.34 0.01
CA ALA A 365 -20.50 -26.16 -0.76
C ALA A 365 -22.01 -25.84 -0.60
N GLY A 366 -22.86 -26.85 -0.40
CA GLY A 366 -24.30 -26.67 -0.21
C GLY A 366 -24.72 -26.13 1.17
N CYS A 367 -23.81 -26.01 2.13
CA CYS A 367 -24.12 -25.58 3.51
C CYS A 367 -23.31 -24.36 3.97
N LEU A 368 -22.28 -23.97 3.22
CA LEU A 368 -21.35 -22.91 3.56
C LEU A 368 -21.60 -21.66 2.71
N GLN A 369 -21.73 -20.52 3.37
CA GLN A 369 -21.82 -19.21 2.71
C GLN A 369 -20.70 -18.26 3.16
N GLU A 370 -19.92 -18.67 4.17
CA GLU A 370 -18.85 -17.90 4.76
C GLU A 370 -17.55 -18.00 3.98
N ASN A 371 -16.89 -16.87 3.78
CA ASN A 371 -15.49 -16.85 3.36
C ASN A 371 -14.59 -17.26 4.53
N ILE A 372 -14.40 -18.58 4.68
CA ILE A 372 -13.60 -19.20 5.75
C ILE A 372 -12.16 -18.68 5.70
N ILE A 373 -11.59 -18.49 4.50
CA ILE A 373 -10.23 -17.96 4.35
C ILE A 373 -10.12 -16.55 4.93
N ASP A 374 -11.08 -15.68 4.61
CA ASP A 374 -11.16 -14.33 5.17
C ASP A 374 -11.32 -14.40 6.71
N MET A 375 -12.17 -15.30 7.23
CA MET A 375 -12.34 -15.49 8.68
C MET A 375 -11.06 -15.92 9.40
N LEU A 376 -10.32 -16.88 8.83
CA LEU A 376 -9.04 -17.36 9.38
C LEU A 376 -7.93 -16.31 9.22
N SER A 377 -8.11 -15.31 8.36
CA SER A 377 -7.14 -14.25 8.09
C SER A 377 -7.34 -12.98 8.92
N ILE A 378 -8.36 -12.95 9.78
CA ILE A 378 -8.67 -11.81 10.65
C ILE A 378 -7.49 -11.49 11.57
N LYS A 379 -7.18 -10.20 11.73
CA LYS A 379 -6.10 -9.70 12.58
C LYS A 379 -6.59 -9.09 13.89
N PHE A 380 -7.73 -8.42 13.84
CA PHE A 380 -8.38 -7.86 15.03
C PHE A 380 -9.87 -8.11 15.00
N ILE A 381 -10.46 -8.33 16.16
CA ILE A 381 -11.90 -8.52 16.36
C ILE A 381 -12.37 -7.53 17.42
N THR A 382 -13.55 -6.97 17.21
CA THR A 382 -14.24 -6.18 18.24
C THR A 382 -15.72 -6.57 18.28
N CYS A 383 -16.37 -6.25 19.40
CA CYS A 383 -17.80 -6.39 19.57
C CYS A 383 -18.39 -5.02 19.91
N ASP A 384 -19.43 -4.61 19.17
CA ASP A 384 -20.11 -3.36 19.44
C ASP A 384 -21.05 -3.44 20.67
N SER A 385 -21.64 -2.31 21.04
CA SER A 385 -22.57 -2.24 22.19
C SER A 385 -23.85 -3.07 22.01
N ARG A 386 -24.19 -3.44 20.77
CA ARG A 386 -25.35 -4.25 20.41
C ARG A 386 -25.03 -5.74 20.31
N GLY A 387 -23.78 -6.14 20.52
CA GLY A 387 -23.34 -7.54 20.43
C GLY A 387 -22.90 -7.98 19.03
N ASN A 388 -22.78 -7.06 18.06
CA ASN A 388 -22.31 -7.40 16.73
C ASN A 388 -20.79 -7.55 16.74
N VAL A 389 -20.31 -8.71 16.30
CA VAL A 389 -18.89 -9.01 16.22
C VAL A 389 -18.38 -8.71 14.81
N VAL A 390 -17.34 -7.88 14.72
CA VAL A 390 -16.70 -7.50 13.47
C VAL A 390 -15.20 -7.76 13.58
N GLY A 391 -14.67 -8.47 12.58
CA GLY A 391 -13.26 -8.63 12.36
C GLY A 391 -12.74 -7.70 11.27
N ILE A 392 -11.47 -7.35 11.34
CA ILE A 392 -10.76 -6.68 10.25
C ILE A 392 -9.62 -7.57 9.75
N ILE A 393 -9.55 -7.71 8.44
CA ILE A 393 -8.45 -8.39 7.76
C ILE A 393 -7.44 -7.33 7.36
N LYS A 394 -6.17 -7.71 7.30
CA LYS A 394 -5.14 -6.91 6.63
C LYS A 394 -4.64 -7.70 5.43
N ARG A 395 -5.02 -7.28 4.23
CA ARG A 395 -4.41 -7.71 2.98
C ARG A 395 -3.17 -6.86 2.75
N ASN A 396 -2.13 -7.44 2.19
CA ASN A 396 -0.93 -6.70 1.81
C ASN A 396 -1.08 -6.25 0.35
N LEU A 397 -0.60 -5.05 0.05
CA LEU A 397 -0.20 -4.77 -1.33
C LEU A 397 0.92 -5.75 -1.69
N PRO A 398 0.97 -6.22 -2.93
CA PRO A 398 2.10 -7.03 -3.34
C PRO A 398 3.38 -6.21 -3.19
N LYS A 399 4.30 -6.72 -2.37
CA LYS A 399 5.58 -6.05 -2.10
C LYS A 399 6.66 -7.10 -1.94
N GLY A 400 7.10 -7.60 -3.08
CA GLY A 400 8.20 -8.52 -3.10
C GLY A 400 9.48 -7.87 -2.60
N LYS A 401 10.34 -8.68 -1.99
CA LYS A 401 11.65 -8.26 -1.50
C LYS A 401 12.71 -8.86 -2.40
N LEU A 402 13.53 -8.01 -3.00
CA LEU A 402 14.77 -8.44 -3.64
C LEU A 402 15.92 -8.23 -2.65
N VAL A 403 16.44 -9.32 -2.10
CA VAL A 403 17.54 -9.28 -1.12
C VAL A 403 18.83 -9.67 -1.83
N LEU A 404 19.73 -8.71 -2.01
CA LEU A 404 21.04 -8.92 -2.60
C LEU A 404 22.04 -9.36 -1.54
N HIS A 405 22.50 -10.60 -1.68
CA HIS A 405 23.66 -11.14 -1.00
C HIS A 405 24.89 -10.88 -1.85
N TYR A 406 25.49 -9.69 -1.70
CA TYR A 406 26.61 -9.26 -2.55
C TYR A 406 27.87 -10.12 -2.30
N GLY A 407 28.63 -10.39 -3.37
CA GLY A 407 29.88 -11.12 -3.30
C GLY A 407 30.39 -11.59 -4.66
N GLY A 408 31.51 -12.32 -4.68
CA GLY A 408 31.99 -12.96 -5.89
C GLY A 408 31.08 -14.12 -6.28
N TYR A 409 30.33 -14.00 -7.38
CA TYR A 409 29.37 -15.03 -7.82
C TYR A 409 29.42 -15.26 -9.33
N SER A 410 30.55 -14.93 -9.96
CA SER A 410 30.81 -15.30 -11.35
C SER A 410 30.90 -16.82 -11.52
N ARG A 411 30.75 -17.31 -12.75
CA ARG A 411 30.90 -18.74 -13.05
C ARG A 411 32.28 -19.28 -12.63
N ASN A 412 33.33 -18.46 -12.75
CA ASN A 412 34.69 -18.79 -12.29
C ASN A 412 34.78 -18.86 -10.76
N TYR A 413 34.04 -18.02 -10.03
CA TYR A 413 33.99 -18.13 -8.58
C TYR A 413 33.32 -19.43 -8.14
N PHE A 414 32.19 -19.79 -8.74
CA PHE A 414 31.51 -21.08 -8.45
C PHE A 414 32.43 -22.27 -8.73
N ASN A 415 33.22 -22.25 -9.81
CA ASN A 415 34.16 -23.33 -10.13
C ASN A 415 35.17 -23.57 -8.99
N LYS A 416 35.56 -22.51 -8.27
CA LYS A 416 36.56 -22.58 -7.19
C LYS A 416 35.95 -22.76 -5.81
N ASN A 417 34.68 -22.38 -5.61
CA ASN A 417 34.09 -22.20 -4.28
C ASN A 417 32.65 -22.72 -4.15
N ILE A 418 32.22 -23.70 -4.95
CA ILE A 418 30.82 -24.18 -4.96
C ILE A 418 30.30 -24.56 -3.57
N ASP A 419 31.10 -25.25 -2.76
CA ASP A 419 30.67 -25.68 -1.41
C ASP A 419 30.46 -24.48 -0.47
N LYS A 420 31.32 -23.44 -0.59
CA LYS A 420 31.15 -22.19 0.16
C LYS A 420 29.90 -21.43 -0.28
N VAL A 421 29.61 -21.41 -1.59
CA VAL A 421 28.39 -20.79 -2.12
C VAL A 421 27.16 -21.51 -1.59
N ILE A 422 27.12 -22.84 -1.66
CA ILE A 422 26.00 -23.65 -1.15
C ILE A 422 25.80 -23.42 0.34
N LYS A 423 26.89 -23.43 1.12
CA LYS A 423 26.83 -23.17 2.55
C LYS A 423 26.22 -21.80 2.83
N ARG A 424 26.72 -20.74 2.18
CA ARG A 424 26.20 -19.39 2.36
C ARG A 424 24.73 -19.27 1.95
N VAL A 425 24.32 -19.91 0.85
CA VAL A 425 22.93 -19.97 0.42
C VAL A 425 22.04 -20.65 1.47
N LYS A 426 22.50 -21.73 2.10
CA LYS A 426 21.76 -22.39 3.19
C LYS A 426 21.66 -21.50 4.43
N ASP A 427 22.77 -20.88 4.82
CA ASP A 427 22.84 -20.09 6.05
C ASP A 427 22.01 -18.80 5.94
N GLU A 428 22.01 -18.15 4.76
CA GLU A 428 21.38 -16.84 4.55
C GLU A 428 19.97 -16.90 3.91
N ALA A 429 19.52 -18.08 3.48
CA ALA A 429 18.19 -18.31 2.88
C ALA A 429 17.60 -19.68 3.28
N GLU A 430 17.68 -20.04 4.57
CA GLU A 430 17.40 -21.38 5.12
C GLU A 430 16.01 -21.94 4.73
N GLU A 431 14.98 -21.10 4.71
CA GLU A 431 13.60 -21.51 4.43
C GLU A 431 13.28 -21.68 2.93
N VAL A 432 14.21 -21.29 2.04
CA VAL A 432 13.95 -21.25 0.59
C VAL A 432 14.65 -22.41 -0.13
N LYS A 433 13.86 -23.21 -0.84
CA LYS A 433 14.36 -24.41 -1.54
C LYS A 433 14.44 -24.25 -3.06
N ASN A 434 13.61 -23.39 -3.63
CA ASN A 434 13.54 -23.18 -5.07
C ASN A 434 14.71 -22.31 -5.52
N ILE A 435 15.54 -22.81 -6.45
CA ILE A 435 16.75 -22.10 -6.88
C ILE A 435 16.90 -22.03 -8.40
N ILE A 436 17.35 -20.88 -8.89
CA ILE A 436 17.81 -20.65 -10.25
C ILE A 436 19.32 -20.41 -10.22
N THR A 437 20.06 -21.12 -11.05
CA THR A 437 21.53 -20.99 -11.12
C THR A 437 22.07 -21.42 -12.48
N PHE A 438 23.39 -21.54 -12.64
CA PHE A 438 24.00 -22.07 -13.86
C PHE A 438 23.67 -23.55 -14.04
N LYS A 439 23.39 -23.95 -15.30
CA LYS A 439 23.15 -25.35 -15.70
C LYS A 439 24.22 -26.33 -15.19
N LYS A 440 25.50 -25.92 -15.18
CA LYS A 440 26.62 -26.73 -14.70
C LYS A 440 26.50 -27.16 -13.22
N TYR A 441 25.91 -26.32 -12.36
CA TYR A 441 25.86 -26.56 -10.91
C TYR A 441 24.54 -27.14 -10.43
N LYS A 442 23.60 -27.42 -11.34
CA LYS A 442 22.28 -28.00 -11.03
C LYS A 442 22.40 -29.18 -10.05
N HIS A 443 23.21 -30.20 -10.38
CA HIS A 443 23.36 -31.38 -9.54
C HIS A 443 24.01 -31.13 -8.17
N HIS A 444 24.79 -30.06 -8.01
CA HIS A 444 25.39 -29.74 -6.71
C HIS A 444 24.32 -29.22 -5.74
N PHE A 445 23.44 -28.35 -6.21
CA PHE A 445 22.32 -27.85 -5.40
C PHE A 445 21.25 -28.95 -5.16
N GLU A 446 20.95 -29.79 -6.15
CA GLU A 446 19.99 -30.90 -5.98
C GLU A 446 20.44 -31.89 -4.89
N LYS A 447 21.73 -32.25 -4.85
CA LYS A 447 22.30 -33.13 -3.81
C LYS A 447 22.12 -32.58 -2.40
N GLU A 448 22.10 -31.26 -2.29
CA GLU A 448 22.01 -30.53 -1.02
C GLU A 448 20.55 -30.22 -0.63
N GLY A 449 19.59 -30.77 -1.38
CA GLY A 449 18.17 -30.71 -1.09
C GLY A 449 17.46 -29.47 -1.64
N PHE A 450 18.06 -28.75 -2.59
CA PHE A 450 17.40 -27.66 -3.30
C PHE A 450 16.64 -28.16 -4.53
N ASN A 451 15.54 -27.48 -4.87
CA ASN A 451 14.78 -27.69 -6.08
C ASN A 451 15.27 -26.72 -7.16
N VAL A 452 16.06 -27.20 -8.13
CA VAL A 452 16.56 -26.36 -9.22
C VAL A 452 15.46 -26.16 -10.26
N ILE A 453 14.80 -25.01 -10.18
CA ILE A 453 13.56 -24.72 -10.93
C ILE A 453 13.79 -24.30 -12.37
N ALA A 454 14.92 -23.65 -12.62
CA ALA A 454 15.35 -23.15 -13.92
C ALA A 454 16.87 -22.96 -13.91
N THR A 455 17.44 -22.72 -15.10
CA THR A 455 18.85 -22.36 -15.22
C THR A 455 19.00 -21.13 -16.09
N TYR A 456 20.06 -20.34 -15.89
CA TYR A 456 20.36 -19.22 -16.78
C TYR A 456 20.39 -19.66 -18.26
N GLY A 457 19.80 -18.83 -19.13
CA GLY A 457 19.52 -19.11 -20.54
C GLY A 457 18.25 -19.92 -20.80
N ALA A 458 17.57 -20.39 -19.74
CA ALA A 458 16.33 -21.17 -19.80
C ALA A 458 15.30 -20.69 -18.75
N CYS A 459 15.33 -19.40 -18.42
CA CYS A 459 14.39 -18.78 -17.48
C CYS A 459 13.06 -18.39 -18.15
N SER A 460 13.02 -18.33 -19.48
CA SER A 460 11.86 -17.93 -20.26
C SER A 460 10.77 -19.01 -20.26
N GLY A 461 9.49 -18.61 -20.26
CA GLY A 461 8.35 -19.54 -20.37
C GLY A 461 7.95 -20.28 -19.09
N ILE A 462 8.70 -20.19 -17.99
CA ILE A 462 8.40 -20.88 -16.72
C ILE A 462 7.57 -19.98 -15.80
N ASP A 463 6.35 -20.40 -15.46
CA ASP A 463 5.39 -19.61 -14.66
C ASP A 463 4.94 -20.29 -13.35
N ARG A 464 5.35 -21.53 -13.11
CA ARG A 464 4.92 -22.34 -11.95
C ARG A 464 5.35 -21.76 -10.59
N TYR A 465 6.35 -20.86 -10.57
CA TYR A 465 7.00 -20.34 -9.36
C TYR A 465 6.62 -18.89 -9.02
N ASN A 466 5.60 -18.38 -9.70
CA ASN A 466 5.04 -17.06 -9.45
C ASN A 466 4.52 -16.94 -8.00
N GLY A 467 4.92 -15.87 -7.30
CA GLY A 467 4.57 -15.62 -5.90
C GLY A 467 5.23 -16.54 -4.88
N GLN A 468 6.24 -17.32 -5.28
CA GLN A 468 7.03 -18.14 -4.35
C GLN A 468 8.36 -17.46 -4.03
N ASP A 469 8.87 -17.71 -2.83
CA ASP A 469 10.23 -17.32 -2.46
C ASP A 469 11.24 -18.14 -3.28
N LEU A 470 12.26 -17.45 -3.80
CA LEU A 470 13.27 -18.07 -4.66
C LEU A 470 14.69 -17.68 -4.24
N ILE A 471 15.63 -18.54 -4.59
CA ILE A 471 17.04 -18.22 -4.62
C ILE A 471 17.45 -18.02 -6.08
N VAL A 472 18.18 -16.95 -6.36
CA VAL A 472 18.87 -16.75 -7.64
C VAL A 472 20.36 -16.68 -7.34
N ALA A 473 21.13 -17.65 -7.80
CA ALA A 473 22.54 -17.78 -7.45
C ALA A 473 23.45 -17.72 -8.67
N GLY A 474 24.24 -16.65 -8.74
CA GLY A 474 25.23 -16.43 -9.78
C GLY A 474 25.11 -15.08 -10.48
N THR A 475 26.15 -14.72 -11.23
CA THR A 475 26.14 -13.57 -12.14
C THR A 475 26.42 -14.06 -13.57
N PRO A 476 25.43 -14.01 -14.48
CA PRO A 476 25.50 -14.63 -15.80
C PRO A 476 26.27 -13.75 -16.80
N HIS A 477 27.59 -13.66 -16.62
CA HIS A 477 28.47 -13.12 -17.66
C HIS A 477 28.45 -14.00 -18.92
N CYS A 478 28.40 -13.36 -20.09
CA CYS A 478 28.73 -13.98 -21.37
C CYS A 478 30.23 -13.91 -21.62
N ASN A 479 30.69 -14.64 -22.64
CA ASN A 479 32.05 -14.51 -23.14
C ASN A 479 32.23 -13.09 -23.76
N ASP A 480 33.40 -12.49 -23.58
CA ASP A 480 33.70 -11.14 -24.08
C ASP A 480 33.54 -11.03 -25.60
N SER A 481 33.88 -12.08 -26.33
CA SER A 481 33.70 -12.17 -27.79
C SER A 481 32.24 -11.98 -28.18
N TYR A 482 31.29 -12.43 -27.35
CA TYR A 482 29.87 -12.24 -27.62
C TYR A 482 29.47 -10.77 -27.55
N TYR A 483 29.95 -10.04 -26.53
CA TYR A 483 29.72 -8.59 -26.42
C TYR A 483 30.35 -7.82 -27.58
N LYS A 484 31.57 -8.20 -27.98
CA LYS A 484 32.27 -7.63 -29.13
C LYS A 484 31.51 -7.84 -30.44
N LEU A 485 31.00 -9.04 -30.67
CA LEU A 485 30.16 -9.34 -31.84
C LEU A 485 28.85 -8.54 -31.84
N MET A 486 28.20 -8.39 -30.68
CA MET A 486 26.99 -7.59 -30.55
C MET A 486 27.25 -6.10 -30.80
N ALA A 487 28.38 -5.57 -30.32
CA ALA A 487 28.79 -4.19 -30.59
C ALA A 487 29.02 -3.95 -32.10
N ALA A 488 29.74 -4.86 -32.76
CA ALA A 488 29.96 -4.80 -34.21
C ALA A 488 28.66 -4.92 -35.03
N LEU A 489 27.67 -5.66 -34.51
CA LEU A 489 26.35 -5.76 -35.13
C LEU A 489 25.52 -4.48 -34.97
N ILE A 490 25.53 -3.87 -33.78
CA ILE A 490 24.80 -2.63 -33.49
C ILE A 490 25.43 -1.45 -34.24
N ARG A 491 26.76 -1.41 -34.32
CA ARG A 491 27.52 -0.38 -34.99
C ARG A 491 28.70 -0.99 -35.75
N ALA A 492 28.62 -0.94 -37.08
CA ALA A 492 29.55 -1.62 -37.97
C ALA A 492 30.99 -1.09 -37.89
N ASP A 493 31.18 0.16 -37.47
CA ASP A 493 32.49 0.82 -37.25
C ASP A 493 33.00 0.68 -35.81
N ALA A 494 32.37 -0.16 -34.97
CA ALA A 494 32.72 -0.25 -33.56
C ALA A 494 34.15 -0.81 -33.33
N GLN A 495 34.97 -0.09 -32.57
CA GLN A 495 36.30 -0.50 -32.14
C GLN A 495 36.22 -1.40 -30.90
N VAL A 496 36.20 -2.71 -31.14
CA VAL A 496 35.96 -3.75 -30.13
C VAL A 496 37.24 -4.37 -29.52
N VAL A 497 38.30 -3.58 -29.41
CA VAL A 497 39.63 -4.02 -28.95
C VAL A 497 39.77 -4.12 -27.42
N ALA A 498 38.83 -3.54 -26.67
CA ALA A 498 38.89 -3.49 -25.22
C ALA A 498 38.73 -4.87 -24.56
N THR A 499 39.30 -4.99 -23.37
CA THR A 499 39.14 -6.16 -22.49
C THR A 499 38.52 -5.75 -21.17
N PRO A 500 37.64 -6.59 -20.58
CA PRO A 500 37.04 -6.29 -19.31
C PRO A 500 38.08 -6.42 -18.17
N GLU A 501 38.05 -5.45 -17.26
CA GLU A 501 38.88 -5.40 -16.06
C GLU A 501 38.02 -5.12 -14.84
N TYR A 502 38.53 -5.39 -13.63
CA TYR A 502 37.80 -5.07 -12.41
C TYR A 502 37.79 -3.57 -12.15
N GLN A 503 36.61 -2.99 -12.09
CA GLN A 503 36.40 -1.55 -11.92
C GLN A 503 35.32 -1.28 -10.90
N ASN A 504 35.45 -0.16 -10.18
CA ASN A 504 34.37 0.39 -9.37
C ASN A 504 33.43 1.18 -10.28
N VAL A 505 32.14 0.86 -10.23
CA VAL A 505 31.12 1.47 -11.10
C VAL A 505 29.92 1.90 -10.29
N LYS A 506 29.23 2.94 -10.77
CA LYS A 506 27.96 3.42 -10.22
C LYS A 506 26.82 3.03 -11.15
N ARG A 507 25.95 2.12 -10.71
CA ARG A 507 24.79 1.65 -11.48
C ARG A 507 23.69 1.11 -10.58
N ASN A 508 22.44 1.25 -11.00
CA ASN A 508 21.25 0.73 -10.28
C ASN A 508 21.10 1.23 -8.83
N GLY A 509 21.65 2.42 -8.53
CA GLY A 509 21.65 2.98 -7.16
C GLY A 509 22.79 2.48 -6.27
N PHE A 510 23.75 1.72 -6.82
CA PHE A 510 24.87 1.15 -6.08
C PHE A 510 26.22 1.60 -6.65
N GLU A 511 27.21 1.71 -5.78
CA GLU A 511 28.63 1.78 -6.13
C GLU A 511 29.29 0.45 -5.78
N PHE A 512 29.83 -0.27 -6.77
CA PHE A 512 30.33 -1.64 -6.58
C PHE A 512 31.41 -2.02 -7.58
N TYR A 513 32.21 -3.02 -7.23
CA TYR A 513 33.23 -3.57 -8.12
C TYR A 513 32.68 -4.67 -9.03
N ILE A 514 33.01 -4.60 -10.31
CA ILE A 514 32.72 -5.65 -11.29
C ILE A 514 33.77 -5.72 -12.39
N ASN A 515 33.97 -6.91 -12.95
CA ASN A 515 34.77 -7.10 -14.16
C ASN A 515 33.99 -6.62 -15.41
N THR A 516 34.37 -5.48 -15.98
CA THR A 516 33.65 -4.79 -17.07
C THR A 516 34.60 -3.97 -17.95
N PHE A 517 34.12 -3.50 -19.11
CA PHE A 517 34.93 -2.68 -20.03
C PHE A 517 35.12 -1.25 -19.51
N ASN A 518 36.35 -0.74 -19.60
CA ASN A 518 36.69 0.60 -19.14
C ASN A 518 36.15 1.68 -20.09
N ALA A 519 35.08 2.38 -19.70
CA ALA A 519 34.50 3.42 -20.55
C ALA A 519 35.35 4.68 -20.74
N GLU A 520 36.44 4.84 -19.99
CA GLU A 520 37.34 5.99 -20.11
C GLU A 520 38.43 5.78 -21.19
N LEU A 521 38.40 4.65 -21.92
CA LEU A 521 39.34 4.39 -23.01
C LEU A 521 38.91 5.11 -24.29
N GLU A 522 39.53 6.26 -24.55
CA GLU A 522 39.27 7.13 -25.72
C GLU A 522 39.43 6.42 -27.08
N ASP A 523 40.31 5.43 -27.18
CA ASP A 523 40.61 4.67 -28.41
C ASP A 523 39.75 3.41 -28.60
N SER A 524 38.57 3.33 -27.97
CA SER A 524 37.72 2.14 -28.08
C SER A 524 36.26 2.44 -27.80
N ASP A 525 35.37 1.62 -28.36
CA ASP A 525 33.94 1.68 -28.04
C ASP A 525 33.59 0.94 -26.74
N SER A 526 34.42 1.14 -25.73
CA SER A 526 34.33 0.48 -24.42
C SER A 526 33.04 0.82 -23.68
N GLU A 527 32.51 2.03 -23.85
CA GLU A 527 31.22 2.37 -23.26
C GLU A 527 30.07 1.55 -23.87
N LEU A 528 30.04 1.39 -25.20
CA LEU A 528 29.07 0.54 -25.89
C LEU A 528 29.19 -0.93 -25.43
N LEU A 529 30.42 -1.45 -25.36
CA LEU A 529 30.68 -2.81 -24.88
C LEU A 529 30.22 -3.01 -23.43
N ARG A 530 30.46 -2.01 -22.57
CA ARG A 530 30.03 -2.00 -21.17
C ARG A 530 28.51 -2.03 -21.05
N GLU A 531 27.80 -1.20 -21.80
CA GLU A 531 26.34 -1.17 -21.78
C GLU A 531 25.72 -2.45 -22.33
N ILE A 532 26.29 -3.02 -23.40
CA ILE A 532 25.87 -4.34 -23.91
C ILE A 532 26.08 -5.40 -22.84
N GLN A 533 27.25 -5.42 -22.18
CA GLN A 533 27.53 -6.37 -21.10
C GLN A 533 26.50 -6.25 -19.96
N TYR A 534 26.24 -5.02 -19.50
CA TYR A 534 25.25 -4.75 -18.46
C TYR A 534 23.86 -5.21 -18.87
N TYR A 535 23.43 -4.87 -20.09
CA TYR A 535 22.13 -5.28 -20.61
C TYR A 535 21.93 -6.80 -20.55
N TYR A 536 22.92 -7.59 -20.97
CA TYR A 536 22.81 -9.05 -20.92
C TYR A 536 22.78 -9.61 -19.50
N ILE A 537 23.63 -9.09 -18.62
CA ILE A 537 23.67 -9.50 -17.21
C ILE A 537 22.34 -9.15 -16.55
N GLU A 538 21.90 -7.89 -16.67
CA GLU A 538 20.65 -7.38 -16.12
C GLU A 538 19.43 -8.13 -16.63
N SER A 539 19.33 -8.32 -17.95
CA SER A 539 18.17 -8.99 -18.56
C SER A 539 18.02 -10.42 -18.05
N GLU A 540 19.11 -11.18 -17.98
CA GLU A 540 19.06 -12.57 -17.53
C GLU A 540 18.75 -12.68 -16.04
N LEU A 541 19.34 -11.81 -15.22
CA LEU A 541 19.09 -11.74 -13.78
C LEU A 541 17.67 -11.27 -13.47
N ALA A 542 17.19 -10.23 -14.14
CA ALA A 542 15.83 -9.74 -14.02
C ALA A 542 14.82 -10.82 -14.45
N GLN A 543 15.12 -11.62 -15.47
CA GLN A 543 14.28 -12.76 -15.83
C GLN A 543 14.25 -13.84 -14.75
N ALA A 544 15.39 -14.15 -14.13
CA ALA A 544 15.50 -15.13 -13.05
C ALA A 544 14.75 -14.65 -11.78
N VAL A 545 15.05 -13.45 -11.29
CA VAL A 545 14.35 -12.81 -10.16
C VAL A 545 12.86 -12.66 -10.47
N GLY A 546 12.54 -12.26 -11.70
CA GLY A 546 11.20 -12.13 -12.21
C GLY A 546 10.38 -13.43 -12.21
N ARG A 547 10.97 -14.61 -11.95
CA ARG A 547 10.18 -15.83 -11.73
C ARG A 547 9.29 -15.74 -10.49
N ALA A 548 9.68 -14.95 -9.49
CA ALA A 548 8.88 -14.72 -8.28
C ALA A 548 7.81 -13.63 -8.48
N ARG A 549 7.96 -12.77 -9.50
CA ARG A 549 7.06 -11.64 -9.80
C ARG A 549 6.87 -10.72 -8.59
N LEU A 550 7.98 -10.20 -8.07
CA LEU A 550 8.06 -9.39 -6.86
C LEU A 550 7.20 -8.12 -6.87
N ILE A 551 6.90 -7.56 -8.03
CA ILE A 551 6.02 -6.39 -8.16
C ILE A 551 4.57 -6.76 -7.85
N SER A 552 4.17 -7.97 -8.25
CA SER A 552 2.79 -8.47 -8.21
C SER A 552 2.52 -9.43 -7.06
N ASN A 553 3.55 -9.82 -6.29
CA ASN A 553 3.43 -10.78 -5.21
C ASN A 553 4.29 -10.41 -3.99
N ASP A 554 3.79 -10.75 -2.80
CA ASP A 554 4.53 -10.68 -1.54
C ASP A 554 5.45 -11.91 -1.40
N ALA A 555 6.53 -11.92 -2.20
CA ALA A 555 7.55 -12.98 -2.23
C ALA A 555 8.95 -12.41 -1.96
N THR A 556 9.88 -13.22 -1.51
CA THR A 556 11.27 -12.84 -1.28
C THR A 556 12.18 -13.60 -2.24
N VAL A 557 12.99 -12.86 -3.00
CA VAL A 557 14.07 -13.44 -3.79
C VAL A 557 15.39 -13.14 -3.11
N HIS A 558 16.05 -14.19 -2.62
CA HIS A 558 17.43 -14.13 -2.16
C HIS A 558 18.35 -14.28 -3.35
N TYR A 559 18.98 -13.17 -3.72
CA TYR A 559 19.76 -13.04 -4.93
C TYR A 559 21.25 -12.92 -4.58
N PHE A 560 22.00 -13.99 -4.85
CA PHE A 560 23.43 -14.11 -4.56
C PHE A 560 24.25 -13.78 -5.80
N ALA A 561 24.78 -12.55 -5.87
CA ALA A 561 25.45 -12.06 -7.06
C ALA A 561 26.45 -10.92 -6.84
N SER A 562 27.30 -10.69 -7.84
CA SER A 562 28.22 -9.55 -7.90
C SER A 562 27.63 -8.34 -8.64
N TYR A 563 26.40 -8.44 -9.14
CA TYR A 563 25.73 -7.38 -9.90
C TYR A 563 24.41 -6.99 -9.24
N PRO A 564 24.30 -5.82 -8.60
CA PRO A 564 23.04 -5.35 -8.04
C PRO A 564 22.03 -5.02 -9.14
N LEU A 565 20.80 -5.50 -8.98
CA LEU A 565 19.66 -5.02 -9.76
C LEU A 565 19.02 -3.83 -9.04
N VAL A 566 18.28 -3.00 -9.77
CA VAL A 566 17.54 -1.89 -9.18
C VAL A 566 16.59 -2.38 -8.07
N GLY A 567 16.33 -1.56 -7.05
CA GLY A 567 15.47 -1.93 -5.92
C GLY A 567 15.97 -3.10 -5.04
N SER A 568 17.19 -3.58 -5.25
CA SER A 568 17.82 -4.56 -4.36
C SER A 568 18.01 -3.97 -2.96
N LYS A 569 17.82 -4.79 -1.93
CA LYS A 569 18.25 -4.46 -0.56
C LYS A 569 19.44 -5.30 -0.20
N LEU A 570 20.52 -4.69 0.26
CA LEU A 570 21.67 -5.45 0.74
C LEU A 570 21.26 -6.29 1.95
N ALA A 571 21.62 -7.56 1.93
CA ALA A 571 21.54 -8.40 3.11
C ALA A 571 22.46 -7.83 4.19
N MET A 572 21.94 -7.67 5.41
CA MET A 572 22.69 -7.21 6.57
C MET A 572 23.56 -8.31 7.15
#